data_AF-A0A842SB25-F1
#
_entry.id   AF-A0A842SB25-F1
#
_cell.length_a   1.000
_cell.length_b   1.000
_cell.length_c   1.000
_cell.angle_alpha   90.00
_cell.angle_beta   90.00
_cell.angle_gamma   90.00
#
_symmetry.space_group_name_H-M   'P 1'
#
loop_
_entity.id
_entity.type
_entity.pdbx_description
1 polymer ?
#
loop_
_entity_poly.entity_id
_entity_poly.type
_entity_poly.pdbx_seq_one_letter_code
_entity_poly.pdbx_strand_id
1 'polypeptide(L)'
;MKKSTIYQIVLLLVLLVGIIITVVIAALFGIPIIALDKSGVSTAAFDFWSIGHLLVGLAIFIFAFTIGFIHKNVTAPQPNQPPNQPTLIPPDAKDLLLYWVITLITAVVWELVENTLLYLIGVKTKFDSPINISTDILLWCLGGLGSWYITQLMFISKDYIRVYYIYGIINLLMGVVIFIVFGYLTLGF
;
A
#
# COMPACT_ATOMS: atom_id res chain seq x y z
N MET A 1 -24.38 3.41 16.48
CA MET A 1 -23.61 2.92 15.32
C MET A 1 -22.57 1.92 15.79
N LYS A 2 -22.45 0.75 15.14
CA LYS A 2 -21.42 -0.25 15.49
C LYS A 2 -20.03 0.38 15.30
N LYS A 3 -19.09 0.11 16.21
CA LYS A 3 -17.72 0.65 16.16
C LYS A 3 -17.04 0.41 14.79
N SER A 4 -17.38 -0.67 14.08
CA SER A 4 -16.81 -0.95 12.75
C SER A 4 -17.24 0.06 11.66
N THR A 5 -18.44 0.63 11.76
CA THR A 5 -18.96 1.61 10.79
C THR A 5 -18.21 2.94 10.87
N ILE A 6 -17.78 3.34 12.07
CA ILE A 6 -17.00 4.57 12.27
C ILE A 6 -15.63 4.45 11.61
N TYR A 7 -14.96 3.30 11.74
CA TYR A 7 -13.64 3.09 11.10
C TYR A 7 -13.73 3.05 9.58
N GLN A 8 -14.81 2.51 9.01
CA GLN A 8 -15.05 2.56 7.57
C GLN A 8 -15.24 3.99 7.06
N ILE A 9 -15.95 4.84 7.82
CA ILE A 9 -16.12 6.26 7.48
C ILE A 9 -14.78 7.00 7.58
N VAL A 10 -13.99 6.74 8.63
CA VAL A 10 -12.66 7.33 8.78
C VAL A 10 -11.74 6.91 7.63
N LEU A 11 -11.77 5.64 7.21
CA LEU A 11 -11.01 5.14 6.06
C LEU A 11 -11.34 5.91 4.77
N LEU A 12 -12.63 6.10 4.49
CA LEU A 12 -13.09 6.86 3.32
C LEU A 12 -12.67 8.34 3.38
N LEU A 13 -12.70 8.94 4.57
CA LEU A 13 -12.24 10.32 4.78
C LEU A 13 -10.73 10.45 4.59
N VAL A 14 -9.94 9.47 5.05
CA VAL A 14 -8.48 9.47 4.85
C VAL A 14 -8.11 9.30 3.37
N LEU A 15 -8.82 8.45 2.63
CA LEU A 15 -8.68 8.35 1.17
C LEU A 15 -8.96 9.69 0.48
N LEU A 16 -10.06 10.35 0.86
CA LEU A 16 -10.45 11.64 0.29
C LEU A 16 -9.41 12.72 0.60
N VAL A 17 -8.90 12.77 1.83
CA VAL A 17 -7.85 13.72 2.24
C VAL A 17 -6.54 13.44 1.51
N GLY A 18 -6.17 12.17 1.32
CA GLY A 18 -5.01 11.78 0.54
C GLY A 18 -5.08 12.33 -0.89
N ILE A 19 -6.22 12.17 -1.57
CA ILE A 19 -6.46 12.71 -2.91
C ILE A 19 -6.30 14.24 -2.93
N ILE A 20 -6.87 14.95 -1.94
CA ILE A 20 -6.80 16.41 -1.85
C ILE A 20 -5.35 16.88 -1.64
N ILE A 21 -4.60 16.22 -0.76
CA ILE A 21 -3.20 16.56 -0.49
C ILE A 21 -2.35 16.37 -1.74
N THR A 22 -2.54 15.29 -2.50
CA THR A 22 -1.82 15.05 -3.75
C THR A 22 -2.08 16.16 -4.77
N VAL A 23 -3.34 16.59 -4.91
CA VAL A 23 -3.70 17.72 -5.80
C VAL A 23 -3.04 19.03 -5.35
N VAL A 24 -3.00 19.29 -4.05
CA VAL A 24 -2.37 20.51 -3.48
C VAL A 24 -0.86 20.50 -3.65
N ILE A 25 -0.19 19.37 -3.41
CA ILE A 25 1.26 19.24 -3.58
C ILE A 25 1.64 19.42 -5.05
N ALA A 26 0.91 18.80 -5.98
CA ALA A 26 1.13 19.00 -7.41
C ALA A 26 1.02 20.49 -7.81
N ALA A 27 0.03 21.20 -7.26
CA ALA A 27 -0.13 22.64 -7.46
C ALA A 27 1.07 23.46 -6.95
N LEU A 28 1.57 23.14 -5.74
CA LEU A 28 2.62 23.90 -5.07
C LEU A 28 4.00 23.78 -5.74
N PHE A 29 4.31 22.65 -6.36
CA PHE A 29 5.59 22.42 -7.05
C PHE A 29 5.58 22.89 -8.52
N GLY A 30 4.52 23.56 -8.97
CA GLY A 30 4.38 23.98 -10.37
C GLY A 30 4.30 22.81 -11.34
N ILE A 31 4.01 21.60 -10.84
CA ILE A 31 3.77 20.42 -11.65
C ILE A 31 2.41 20.67 -12.32
N PRO A 32 2.33 20.76 -13.65
CA PRO A 32 1.07 21.00 -14.33
C PRO A 32 0.12 19.84 -14.01
N ILE A 33 -0.88 20.13 -13.16
CA ILE A 33 -1.97 19.20 -12.82
C ILE A 33 -2.74 18.84 -14.11
N ILE A 34 -2.66 19.64 -15.17
CA ILE A 34 -3.13 19.24 -16.49
C ILE A 34 -2.03 19.68 -17.45
N ALA A 35 -1.39 18.72 -18.12
CA ALA A 35 -0.38 19.05 -19.12
C ALA A 35 -1.01 19.69 -20.35
N LEU A 36 -0.39 20.78 -20.80
CA LEU A 36 -0.77 21.56 -21.99
C LEU A 36 -0.30 20.88 -23.30
N ASP A 37 0.47 19.81 -23.19
CA ASP A 37 1.08 19.01 -24.26
C ASP A 37 0.74 17.53 -24.04
N LYS A 38 0.09 16.87 -25.02
CA LYS A 38 -0.36 15.46 -24.91
C LYS A 38 0.75 14.43 -25.14
N SER A 39 1.94 14.83 -25.58
CA SER A 39 3.02 13.93 -25.99
C SER A 39 3.97 13.56 -24.85
N GLY A 40 4.15 14.45 -23.87
CA GLY A 40 5.06 14.27 -22.72
C GLY A 40 4.45 13.65 -21.46
N VAL A 41 3.15 13.31 -21.48
CA VAL A 41 2.41 12.88 -20.28
C VAL A 41 1.76 11.51 -20.43
N SER A 42 1.90 10.69 -19.40
CA SER A 42 1.17 9.43 -19.25
C SER A 42 -0.26 9.73 -18.79
N THR A 43 -1.23 9.44 -19.67
CA THR A 43 -2.66 9.63 -19.41
C THR A 43 -3.40 8.32 -19.14
N ALA A 44 -2.70 7.18 -19.21
CA ALA A 44 -3.29 5.89 -18.93
C ALA A 44 -3.60 5.78 -17.44
N ALA A 45 -4.88 5.62 -17.09
CA ALA A 45 -5.28 5.36 -15.71
C ALA A 45 -4.78 3.99 -15.25
N PHE A 46 -4.81 3.00 -16.14
CA PHE A 46 -4.24 1.68 -15.90
C PHE A 46 -3.17 1.42 -16.95
N ASP A 47 -1.95 1.21 -16.49
CA ASP A 47 -0.83 0.83 -17.33
C ASP A 47 -0.19 -0.48 -16.83
N PHE A 48 0.93 -0.83 -17.43
CA PHE A 48 1.70 -2.02 -17.08
C PHE A 48 2.11 -2.06 -15.60
N TRP A 49 2.43 -0.91 -15.01
CA TRP A 49 2.96 -0.79 -13.65
C TRP A 49 1.86 -0.72 -12.59
N SER A 50 0.61 -0.43 -13.00
CA SER A 50 -0.58 -0.43 -12.14
C SER A 50 -0.74 -1.68 -11.27
N ILE A 51 -0.47 -2.88 -11.79
CA ILE A 51 -0.53 -4.10 -10.95
C ILE A 51 0.64 -4.17 -9.95
N GLY A 52 1.79 -3.61 -10.32
CA GLY A 52 2.92 -3.41 -9.41
C GLY A 52 2.54 -2.54 -8.22
N HIS A 53 1.84 -1.43 -8.45
CA HIS A 53 1.33 -0.55 -7.40
C HIS A 53 0.39 -1.26 -6.41
N LEU A 54 -0.53 -2.11 -6.91
CA LEU A 54 -1.37 -2.96 -6.06
C LEU A 54 -0.54 -3.92 -5.19
N LEU A 55 0.46 -4.59 -5.79
CA LEU A 55 1.33 -5.55 -5.10
C LEU A 55 2.26 -4.88 -4.08
N VAL A 56 2.79 -3.70 -4.40
CA VAL A 56 3.61 -2.92 -3.48
C VAL A 56 2.75 -2.41 -2.32
N GLY A 57 1.51 -1.99 -2.58
CA GLY A 57 0.54 -1.65 -1.52
C GLY A 57 0.29 -2.81 -0.55
N LEU A 58 0.12 -4.03 -1.06
CA LEU A 58 0.04 -5.24 -0.23
C LEU A 58 1.33 -5.43 0.60
N ALA A 59 2.49 -5.37 -0.05
CA ALA A 59 3.79 -5.62 0.59
C ALA A 59 4.12 -4.60 1.68
N ILE A 60 3.89 -3.31 1.44
CA ILE A 60 4.16 -2.23 2.39
C ILE A 60 3.26 -2.37 3.62
N PHE A 61 1.97 -2.70 3.44
CA PHE A 61 1.09 -2.97 4.57
C PHE A 61 1.63 -4.11 5.42
N ILE A 62 1.93 -5.26 4.81
CA ILE A 62 2.41 -6.45 5.51
C ILE A 62 3.72 -6.12 6.24
N PHE A 63 4.65 -5.42 5.59
CA PHE A 63 5.92 -5.03 6.17
C PHE A 63 5.74 -4.13 7.40
N ALA A 64 4.98 -3.05 7.27
CA ALA A 64 4.70 -2.12 8.38
C ALA A 64 4.00 -2.82 9.54
N PHE A 65 2.98 -3.64 9.22
CA PHE A 65 2.28 -4.47 10.20
C PHE A 65 3.22 -5.41 10.94
N THR A 66 4.15 -6.06 10.23
CA THR A 66 5.08 -7.04 10.81
C THR A 66 6.01 -6.38 11.82
N ILE A 67 6.61 -5.25 11.46
CA ILE A 67 7.48 -4.49 12.37
C ILE A 67 6.71 -4.06 13.61
N GLY A 68 5.53 -3.47 13.41
CA GLY A 68 4.71 -2.99 14.52
C GLY A 68 4.18 -4.13 15.41
N PHE A 69 3.82 -5.27 14.81
CA PHE A 69 3.40 -6.47 15.54
C PHE A 69 4.53 -7.06 16.39
N ILE A 70 5.73 -7.18 15.82
CA ILE A 70 6.93 -7.62 16.57
C ILE A 70 7.20 -6.64 17.73
N HIS A 71 7.24 -5.34 17.44
CA HIS A 71 7.51 -4.32 18.45
C HIS A 71 6.50 -4.37 19.60
N LYS A 72 5.20 -4.45 19.30
CA LYS A 72 4.12 -4.57 20.29
C LYS A 72 4.29 -5.80 21.17
N ASN A 73 4.62 -6.94 20.57
CA ASN A 73 4.74 -8.21 21.29
C ASN A 73 6.06 -8.38 22.07
N VAL A 74 7.10 -7.62 21.72
CA VAL A 74 8.37 -7.59 22.47
C VAL A 74 8.33 -6.59 23.63
N THR A 75 7.62 -5.48 23.48
CA THR A 75 7.62 -4.38 24.47
C THR A 75 6.43 -4.39 25.42
N ALA A 76 5.31 -5.02 25.06
CA ALA A 76 4.14 -5.06 25.94
C ALA A 76 4.46 -5.88 27.21
N PRO A 77 4.12 -5.35 28.40
CA PRO A 77 4.28 -6.10 29.64
C PRO A 77 3.40 -7.35 29.57
N GLN A 78 4.01 -8.54 29.70
CA GLN A 78 3.28 -9.79 29.81
C GLN A 78 2.82 -9.95 31.26
N PRO A 79 1.54 -9.70 31.60
CA PRO A 79 1.11 -9.75 32.98
C PRO A 79 0.98 -11.22 33.39
N ASN A 80 1.78 -11.65 34.37
CA ASN A 80 1.60 -12.90 35.13
C ASN A 80 1.36 -14.16 34.28
N GLN A 81 2.28 -14.51 33.37
CA GLN A 81 2.17 -15.77 32.61
C GLN A 81 3.23 -16.81 32.99
N PRO A 82 2.85 -18.10 33.04
CA PRO A 82 3.80 -19.18 33.25
C PRO A 82 4.85 -19.19 32.13
N PRO A 83 6.12 -19.52 32.45
CA PRO A 83 7.30 -19.25 31.61
C PRO A 83 7.35 -19.91 30.22
N ASN A 84 6.33 -20.69 29.82
CA ASN A 84 6.35 -21.52 28.60
C ASN A 84 5.18 -21.25 27.62
N GLN A 85 4.43 -20.15 27.77
CA GLN A 85 3.38 -19.78 26.80
C GLN A 85 3.50 -18.32 26.37
N PRO A 86 4.20 -18.01 25.26
CA PRO A 86 4.13 -16.68 24.67
C PRO A 86 2.72 -16.45 24.12
N THR A 87 1.90 -15.67 24.84
CA THR A 87 0.59 -15.27 24.33
C THR A 87 0.77 -14.03 23.48
N LEU A 88 0.78 -14.22 22.15
CA LEU A 88 0.83 -13.09 21.21
C LEU A 88 -0.42 -12.22 21.39
N ILE A 89 -0.20 -10.92 21.57
CA ILE A 89 -1.25 -9.91 21.68
C ILE A 89 -1.74 -9.59 20.26
N PRO A 90 -3.01 -9.90 19.94
CA PRO A 90 -3.54 -9.61 18.62
C PRO A 90 -3.58 -8.09 18.36
N PRO A 91 -3.44 -7.67 17.10
CA PRO A 91 -3.65 -6.28 16.73
C PRO A 91 -5.13 -5.91 16.88
N ASP A 92 -5.41 -4.69 17.31
CA ASP A 92 -6.78 -4.17 17.27
C ASP A 92 -7.06 -3.51 15.90
N ALA A 93 -8.31 -3.09 15.67
CA ALA A 93 -8.67 -2.43 14.41
C ALA A 93 -7.94 -1.09 14.20
N LYS A 94 -7.49 -0.42 15.27
CA LYS A 94 -6.78 0.86 15.20
C LYS A 94 -5.33 0.65 14.77
N ASP A 95 -4.69 -0.38 15.29
CA ASP A 95 -3.35 -0.82 14.88
C ASP A 95 -3.34 -1.09 13.38
N LEU A 96 -4.31 -1.86 12.89
CA LEU A 96 -4.36 -2.18 11.46
C LEU A 96 -4.69 -0.96 10.59
N LEU A 97 -5.57 -0.06 11.05
CA LEU A 97 -5.84 1.19 10.35
C LEU A 97 -4.57 2.05 10.23
N LEU A 98 -3.75 2.12 11.29
CA LEU A 98 -2.47 2.83 11.26
C LEU A 98 -1.55 2.31 10.16
N TYR A 99 -1.36 0.98 10.04
CA TYR A 99 -0.50 0.41 9.00
C TYR A 99 -1.06 0.63 7.58
N TRP A 100 -2.38 0.69 7.44
CA TRP A 100 -3.00 1.09 6.18
C TRP A 100 -2.74 2.56 5.84
N VAL A 101 -2.82 3.47 6.83
CA VAL A 101 -2.47 4.88 6.64
C VAL A 101 -1.00 5.04 6.25
N ILE A 102 -0.09 4.26 6.84
CA ILE A 102 1.32 4.22 6.43
C ILE A 102 1.45 3.82 4.96
N THR A 103 0.65 2.86 4.50
CA THR A 103 0.63 2.44 3.08
C THR A 103 0.19 3.58 2.17
N LEU A 104 -0.88 4.30 2.52
CA LEU A 104 -1.33 5.49 1.78
C LEU A 104 -0.25 6.59 1.73
N ILE A 105 0.38 6.92 2.86
CA ILE A 105 1.44 7.93 2.90
C ILE A 105 2.61 7.50 2.00
N THR A 106 2.99 6.22 2.07
CA THR A 106 4.06 5.68 1.22
C THR A 106 3.71 5.75 -0.26
N ALA A 107 2.44 5.50 -0.62
CA ALA A 107 1.97 5.64 -2.00
C ALA A 107 2.11 7.07 -2.51
N VAL A 108 1.68 8.06 -1.73
CA VAL A 108 1.82 9.48 -2.10
C VAL A 108 3.29 9.86 -2.23
N VAL A 109 4.15 9.42 -1.29
CA VAL A 109 5.60 9.67 -1.36
C VAL A 109 6.20 9.00 -2.59
N TRP A 110 5.77 7.79 -2.93
CA TRP A 110 6.25 7.08 -4.11
C TRP A 110 5.92 7.86 -5.39
N GLU A 111 4.69 8.32 -5.56
CA GLU A 111 4.30 9.14 -6.72
C GLU A 111 5.14 10.41 -6.85
N LEU A 112 5.46 11.05 -5.72
CA LEU A 112 6.36 12.21 -5.71
C LEU A 112 7.77 11.82 -6.14
N VAL A 113 8.33 10.73 -5.62
CA VAL A 113 9.66 10.22 -6.00
C VAL A 113 9.69 9.84 -7.48
N GLU A 114 8.65 9.18 -7.97
CA GLU A 114 8.52 8.74 -9.35
C GLU A 114 8.45 9.92 -10.32
N ASN A 115 7.57 10.89 -10.02
CA ASN A 115 7.39 12.08 -10.85
C ASN A 115 8.46 13.17 -10.63
N THR A 116 9.41 12.98 -9.73
CA THR A 116 10.53 13.93 -9.55
C THR A 116 11.88 13.24 -9.78
N LEU A 117 12.33 12.42 -8.84
CA LEU A 117 13.64 11.79 -8.86
C LEU A 117 13.80 10.84 -10.06
N LEU A 118 12.84 9.94 -10.30
CA LEU A 118 12.96 8.97 -11.40
C LEU A 118 12.92 9.67 -12.77
N TYR A 119 12.15 10.74 -12.89
CA TYR A 119 12.16 11.59 -14.08
C TYR A 119 13.51 12.31 -14.26
N LEU A 120 14.05 12.91 -13.20
CA LEU A 120 15.32 13.65 -13.24
C LEU A 120 16.52 12.77 -13.63
N ILE A 121 16.56 11.50 -13.19
CA ILE A 121 17.62 10.56 -13.54
C ILE A 121 17.37 9.82 -14.86
N GLY A 122 16.29 10.14 -15.58
CA GLY A 122 15.95 9.56 -16.88
C GLY A 122 15.45 8.12 -16.84
N VAL A 123 15.13 7.58 -15.65
CA VAL A 123 14.50 6.26 -15.50
C VAL A 123 13.03 6.32 -15.93
N LYS A 124 12.34 7.42 -15.60
CA LYS A 124 10.99 7.71 -16.07
C LYS A 124 11.03 8.71 -17.21
N THR A 125 10.37 8.38 -18.32
CA THR A 125 10.44 9.17 -19.56
C THR A 125 9.30 10.16 -19.74
N LYS A 126 8.22 10.05 -18.94
CA LYS A 126 7.01 10.88 -19.04
C LYS A 126 6.51 11.23 -17.65
N PHE A 127 5.96 12.43 -17.48
CA PHE A 127 5.24 12.77 -16.25
C PHE A 127 3.88 12.08 -16.23
N ASP A 128 3.40 11.76 -15.06
CA ASP A 128 2.06 11.25 -14.88
C ASP A 128 1.05 12.38 -14.84
N SER A 129 -0.05 12.18 -15.54
CA SER A 129 -1.24 13.01 -15.33
C SER A 129 -1.81 12.75 -13.94
N PRO A 130 -2.61 13.67 -13.36
CA PRO A 130 -3.24 13.39 -12.07
C PRO A 130 -4.18 12.20 -12.10
N ILE A 131 -4.71 11.83 -13.27
CA ILE A 131 -5.54 10.64 -13.42
C ILE A 131 -4.68 9.40 -13.16
N ASN A 132 -3.49 9.33 -13.74
CA ASN A 132 -2.54 8.24 -13.54
C ASN A 132 -2.06 8.21 -12.07
N ILE A 133 -1.53 9.34 -11.55
CA ILE A 133 -1.13 9.49 -10.13
C ILE A 133 -2.24 9.04 -9.17
N SER A 134 -3.47 9.50 -9.41
CA SER A 134 -4.60 9.16 -8.53
C SER A 134 -4.95 7.67 -8.63
N THR A 135 -4.84 7.07 -9.81
CA THR A 135 -5.13 5.66 -10.00
C THR A 135 -4.06 4.79 -9.35
N ASP A 136 -2.79 5.17 -9.45
CA ASP A 136 -1.70 4.45 -8.82
C ASP A 136 -1.82 4.51 -7.30
N ILE A 137 -2.04 5.68 -6.70
CA ILE A 137 -2.33 5.81 -5.25
C ILE A 137 -3.53 4.95 -4.85
N LEU A 138 -4.61 4.95 -5.64
CA LEU A 138 -5.77 4.11 -5.37
C LEU A 138 -5.42 2.62 -5.38
N LEU A 139 -4.60 2.17 -6.33
CA LEU A 139 -4.16 0.77 -6.42
C LEU A 139 -3.27 0.38 -5.24
N TRP A 140 -2.34 1.23 -4.80
CA TRP A 140 -1.59 1.02 -3.55
C TRP A 140 -2.55 0.87 -2.36
N CYS A 141 -3.53 1.76 -2.25
CA CYS A 141 -4.49 1.76 -1.15
C CYS A 141 -5.37 0.51 -1.13
N LEU A 142 -5.81 0.05 -2.31
CA LEU A 142 -6.56 -1.19 -2.48
C LEU A 142 -5.72 -2.41 -2.08
N GLY A 143 -4.42 -2.41 -2.44
CA GLY A 143 -3.49 -3.46 -2.05
C GLY A 143 -3.31 -3.51 -0.53
N GLY A 144 -3.07 -2.37 0.10
CA GLY A 144 -3.00 -2.27 1.55
C GLY A 144 -4.30 -2.67 2.23
N LEU A 145 -5.46 -2.31 1.66
CA LEU A 145 -6.77 -2.67 2.19
C LEU A 145 -7.04 -4.18 2.09
N GLY A 146 -6.59 -4.80 1.00
CA GLY A 146 -6.61 -6.25 0.84
C GLY A 146 -5.80 -6.94 1.94
N SER A 147 -4.57 -6.49 2.18
CA SER A 147 -3.73 -7.02 3.26
C SER A 147 -4.34 -6.77 4.64
N TRP A 148 -4.94 -5.61 4.86
CA TRP A 148 -5.66 -5.29 6.10
C TRP A 148 -6.79 -6.29 6.37
N TYR A 149 -7.62 -6.56 5.36
CA TYR A 149 -8.75 -7.47 5.48
C TYR A 149 -8.30 -8.90 5.73
N ILE A 150 -7.31 -9.38 4.97
CA ILE A 150 -6.75 -10.72 5.15
C ILE A 150 -6.11 -10.86 6.53
N THR A 151 -5.39 -9.84 7.01
CA THR A 151 -4.79 -9.83 8.34
C THR A 151 -5.86 -9.91 9.43
N GLN A 152 -6.97 -9.17 9.30
CA GLN A 152 -8.13 -9.31 10.21
C GLN A 152 -8.66 -10.76 10.23
N LEU A 153 -8.86 -11.37 9.07
CA LEU A 153 -9.34 -12.75 8.98
C LEU A 153 -8.36 -13.76 9.60
N MET A 154 -7.05 -13.52 9.46
CA MET A 154 -6.02 -14.37 10.07
C MET A 154 -6.14 -14.39 11.58
N PHE A 155 -6.30 -13.24 12.24
CA PHE A 155 -6.42 -13.19 13.70
C PHE A 155 -7.75 -13.72 14.24
N ILE A 156 -8.73 -13.99 13.37
CA ILE A 156 -9.94 -14.75 13.72
C ILE A 156 -9.66 -16.27 13.68
N SER A 157 -8.65 -16.71 12.92
CA SER A 157 -8.26 -18.11 12.78
C SER A 157 -7.34 -18.59 13.92
N LYS A 158 -7.54 -19.84 14.35
CA LYS A 158 -6.64 -20.50 15.32
C LYS A 158 -5.24 -20.79 14.76
N ASP A 159 -5.09 -20.78 13.43
CA ASP A 159 -3.85 -21.08 12.70
C ASP A 159 -3.21 -19.84 12.05
N TYR A 160 -3.46 -18.65 12.62
CA TYR A 160 -3.11 -17.35 12.02
C TYR A 160 -1.68 -17.24 11.50
N ILE A 161 -0.69 -17.82 12.19
CA ILE A 161 0.73 -17.82 11.77
C ILE A 161 0.92 -18.56 10.44
N ARG A 162 0.30 -19.74 10.28
CA ARG A 162 0.42 -20.53 9.05
C ARG A 162 -0.25 -19.82 7.88
N VAL A 163 -1.43 -19.26 8.11
CA VAL A 163 -2.17 -18.50 7.10
C VAL A 163 -1.35 -17.28 6.68
N TYR A 164 -0.74 -16.56 7.64
CA TYR A 164 0.13 -15.41 7.39
C TYR A 164 1.32 -15.73 6.47
N TYR A 165 2.05 -16.82 6.74
CA TYR A 165 3.16 -17.24 5.88
C TYR A 165 2.69 -17.66 4.49
N ILE A 166 1.60 -18.44 4.38
CA ILE A 166 1.05 -18.85 3.08
C ILE A 166 0.65 -17.63 2.26
N TYR A 167 0.00 -16.65 2.88
CA TYR A 167 -0.40 -15.41 2.21
C TYR A 167 0.80 -14.60 1.73
N GLY A 168 1.84 -14.43 2.56
CA GLY A 168 3.07 -13.76 2.16
C GLY A 168 3.76 -14.45 0.98
N ILE A 169 3.83 -15.80 1.00
CA ILE A 169 4.41 -16.60 -0.09
C ILE A 169 3.59 -16.44 -1.38
N ILE A 170 2.27 -16.51 -1.32
CA ILE A 170 1.40 -16.34 -2.50
C ILE A 170 1.60 -14.94 -3.11
N ASN A 171 1.64 -13.89 -2.29
CA ASN A 171 1.87 -12.53 -2.78
C ASN A 171 3.25 -12.38 -3.42
N LEU A 172 4.29 -12.96 -2.82
CA LEU A 172 5.64 -12.95 -3.39
C LEU A 172 5.67 -13.67 -4.74
N LEU A 173 5.07 -14.86 -4.84
CA LEU A 173 5.00 -15.64 -6.07
C LEU A 173 4.18 -14.92 -7.14
N MET A 174 3.04 -14.31 -6.78
CA MET A 174 2.26 -13.48 -7.70
C MET A 174 3.09 -12.32 -8.22
N GLY A 175 3.84 -11.63 -7.36
CA GLY A 175 4.73 -10.55 -7.78
C GLY A 175 5.80 -11.01 -8.77
N VAL A 176 6.46 -12.14 -8.49
CA VAL A 176 7.47 -12.73 -9.39
C VAL A 176 6.86 -13.14 -10.73
N VAL A 177 5.73 -13.85 -10.71
CA VAL A 177 5.06 -14.31 -11.94
C VAL A 177 4.60 -13.12 -12.77
N ILE A 178 4.01 -12.11 -12.15
CA ILE A 178 3.58 -10.89 -12.85
C ILE A 178 4.80 -10.18 -13.44
N PHE A 179 5.86 -9.98 -12.66
CA PHE A 179 7.07 -9.33 -13.16
C PHE A 179 7.70 -10.08 -14.33
N ILE A 180 7.77 -11.41 -14.28
CA ILE A 180 8.32 -12.23 -15.36
C ILE A 180 7.39 -12.23 -16.58
N VAL A 181 6.10 -12.53 -16.41
CA VAL A 181 5.14 -12.64 -17.52
C VAL A 181 4.97 -11.30 -18.21
N PHE A 182 4.73 -10.24 -17.43
CA PHE A 182 4.56 -8.92 -18.01
C PHE A 182 5.89 -8.37 -18.53
N GLY A 183 7.00 -8.52 -17.79
CA GLY A 183 8.33 -8.14 -18.29
C GLY A 183 8.67 -8.81 -19.63
N TYR A 184 8.34 -10.10 -19.77
CA TYR A 184 8.47 -10.84 -21.03
C TYR A 184 7.60 -10.26 -22.15
N LEU A 185 6.32 -10.00 -21.89
CA LEU A 185 5.38 -9.43 -22.87
C LEU A 185 5.75 -8.01 -23.31
N THR A 186 6.35 -7.21 -22.43
CA THR A 186 6.67 -5.80 -22.69
C THR A 186 8.04 -5.61 -23.32
N LEU A 187 9.02 -6.46 -22.99
CA LEU A 187 10.38 -6.39 -23.55
C LEU A 187 10.54 -7.21 -24.85
N GLY A 188 9.58 -8.06 -25.19
CA GLY A 188 9.48 -8.68 -26.51
C GLY A 188 10.62 -9.63 -26.86
N PHE A 189 10.90 -10.60 -25.98
CA PHE A 189 11.77 -11.75 -26.31
C PHE A 189 10.98 -12.90 -26.94
#